data_AF-A0A3S3R4H7-F1
#
_entry.id   AF-A0A3S3R4H7-F1
#
_cell.length_a   1.000
_cell.length_b   1.000
_cell.length_c   1.000
_cell.angle_alpha   90.00
_cell.angle_beta   90.00
_cell.angle_gamma   90.00
#
_symmetry.space_group_name_H-M   'P 1'
#
loop_
_entity.id
_entity.type
_entity.pdbx_description
1 polymer ?
#
loop_
_entity_poly.entity_id
_entity_poly.type
_entity_poly.pdbx_seq_one_letter_code
_entity_poly.pdbx_strand_id
1 'polypeptide(L)'
;PYLAPSPEDAMRTESFRFVSRLPDVISFLSHKIEAPGQGQVDAQKWLDDWLREIFREWKKEQRRGKELRPEDFPYQFEHLARYITFVQFLASAISPVRVTLIDTVSDNRNVHPVDVDLVLDIGNSRSCGLLIQSFPDDVNVDLNNSVVLELRDLSKPELVYREPFESQCELVAAEFGAEDLGRRSGRPRAFFWPSLLRIGPEASRLRSESEGTEAATGLSSPKRYLWSSDPVLQEWKFRKASQGSSGTEPRIERSMYRFVNDRGDVLEQVEEDQRKFKVKVKDSDLQTASRFCFSRSSFFTFMLVEIIAQAMSMMNNPGTRRERRLKDAPRRLRRIIMTI
;
A
#
# COMPACT_ATOMS: atom_id res chain seq x y z
N PRO A 1 -0.96 -18.54 16.29
CA PRO A 1 -1.02 -18.73 14.81
C PRO A 1 0.04 -17.90 14.09
N TYR A 2 0.64 -18.48 13.03
CA TYR A 2 1.55 -17.75 12.14
C TYR A 2 0.74 -16.98 11.09
N LEU A 3 0.73 -15.64 11.16
CA LEU A 3 -0.15 -14.78 10.35
C LEU A 3 0.59 -13.83 9.39
N ALA A 4 1.90 -13.67 9.58
CA ALA A 4 2.76 -12.88 8.72
C ALA A 4 4.22 -13.27 8.98
N PRO A 5 5.10 -13.11 7.98
CA PRO A 5 6.53 -13.10 8.17
C PRO A 5 6.99 -12.15 9.27
N SER A 6 7.99 -12.60 10.03
CA SER A 6 8.70 -11.85 11.05
C SER A 6 10.14 -11.56 10.62
N PRO A 7 10.83 -10.59 11.25
CA PRO A 7 12.26 -10.38 11.03
C PRO A 7 13.09 -11.64 11.29
N GLU A 8 12.71 -12.49 12.26
CA GLU A 8 13.41 -13.76 12.53
C GLU A 8 13.34 -14.73 11.35
N ASP A 9 12.21 -14.77 10.64
CA ASP A 9 12.06 -15.61 9.45
C ASP A 9 13.01 -15.15 8.33
N ALA A 10 13.24 -13.84 8.20
CA ALA A 10 14.22 -13.30 7.26
C ALA A 10 15.65 -13.64 7.69
N MET A 11 15.99 -13.47 8.97
CA MET A 11 17.31 -13.83 9.51
C MET A 11 17.66 -15.31 9.28
N ARG A 12 16.66 -16.19 9.44
CA ARG A 12 16.82 -17.64 9.22
C ARG A 12 16.68 -18.07 7.76
N THR A 13 16.37 -17.14 6.86
CA THR A 13 16.15 -17.44 5.43
C THR A 13 15.02 -18.48 5.25
N GLU A 14 13.92 -18.32 6.00
CA GLU A 14 12.83 -19.27 6.04
C GLU A 14 12.09 -19.37 4.70
N SER A 15 11.57 -20.57 4.42
CA SER A 15 10.88 -20.89 3.18
C SER A 15 9.42 -21.25 3.41
N PHE A 16 8.55 -20.58 2.66
CA PHE A 16 7.10 -20.69 2.73
C PHE A 16 6.56 -21.34 1.46
N ARG A 17 5.54 -22.17 1.63
CA ARG A 17 4.77 -22.74 0.52
C ARG A 17 3.30 -22.46 0.74
N PHE A 18 2.56 -22.36 -0.36
CA PHE A 18 1.11 -22.29 -0.28
C PHE A 18 0.53 -23.58 0.32
N VAL A 19 -0.41 -23.44 1.24
CA VAL A 19 -1.04 -24.54 1.99
C VAL A 19 -2.50 -24.64 1.57
N SER A 20 -2.86 -25.75 0.91
CA SER A 20 -4.21 -25.97 0.37
C SER A 20 -4.82 -27.33 0.72
N ARG A 21 -4.06 -28.22 1.37
CA ARG A 21 -4.62 -29.53 1.78
C ARG A 21 -5.66 -29.30 2.87
N LEU A 22 -6.79 -29.99 2.75
CA LEU A 22 -7.93 -29.83 3.66
C LEU A 22 -7.54 -29.95 5.15
N PRO A 23 -6.75 -30.95 5.60
CA PRO A 23 -6.38 -31.05 7.02
C PRO A 23 -5.54 -29.86 7.51
N ASP A 24 -4.65 -29.34 6.67
CA ASP A 24 -3.78 -28.22 7.04
C ASP A 24 -4.61 -26.92 7.16
N VAL A 25 -5.53 -26.69 6.21
CA VAL A 25 -6.41 -25.51 6.24
C VAL A 25 -7.38 -25.57 7.42
N ILE A 26 -7.95 -26.75 7.71
CA ILE A 26 -8.79 -26.94 8.90
C ILE A 26 -7.99 -26.66 10.17
N SER A 27 -6.78 -27.23 10.28
CA SER A 27 -5.91 -27.00 11.45
C SER A 27 -5.58 -25.52 11.65
N PHE A 28 -5.43 -24.75 10.58
CA PHE A 28 -5.25 -23.31 10.66
C PHE A 28 -6.54 -22.62 11.13
N LEU A 29 -7.68 -22.91 10.49
CA LEU A 29 -8.98 -22.30 10.79
C LEU A 29 -9.48 -22.60 12.22
N SER A 30 -9.09 -23.73 12.80
CA SER A 30 -9.49 -24.13 14.16
C SER A 30 -8.38 -23.94 15.19
N HIS A 31 -7.40 -23.07 14.93
CA HIS A 31 -6.23 -22.90 15.80
C HIS A 31 -6.58 -22.18 17.10
N LYS A 32 -6.64 -22.92 18.20
CA LYS A 32 -6.90 -22.39 19.54
C LYS A 32 -5.61 -21.94 20.23
N ILE A 33 -5.70 -20.83 20.95
CA ILE A 33 -4.62 -20.31 21.81
C ILE A 33 -5.17 -20.06 23.22
N GLU A 34 -4.31 -20.19 24.23
CA GLU A 34 -4.62 -19.75 25.60
C GLU A 34 -4.46 -18.23 25.68
N ALA A 35 -5.54 -17.52 26.02
CA ALA A 35 -5.53 -16.09 26.24
C ALA A 35 -5.63 -15.78 27.74
N PRO A 36 -4.75 -14.92 28.29
CA PRO A 36 -4.79 -14.53 29.70
C PRO A 36 -6.18 -14.00 30.10
N GLY A 37 -6.80 -14.65 31.09
CA GLY A 37 -8.13 -14.26 31.60
C GLY A 37 -9.33 -14.67 30.74
N GLN A 38 -9.12 -15.30 29.57
CA GLN A 38 -10.20 -15.75 28.67
C GLN A 38 -10.17 -17.26 28.40
N GLY A 39 -9.09 -17.96 28.79
CA GLY A 39 -8.91 -19.39 28.53
C GLY A 39 -8.66 -19.66 27.04
N GLN A 40 -9.12 -20.81 26.54
CA GLN A 40 -8.95 -21.16 25.13
C GLN A 40 -9.84 -20.32 24.22
N VAL A 41 -9.20 -19.54 23.36
CA VAL A 41 -9.86 -18.74 22.32
C VAL A 41 -9.44 -19.20 20.93
N ASP A 42 -10.37 -19.11 19.98
CA ASP A 42 -10.07 -19.36 18.57
C ASP A 42 -9.31 -18.17 17.97
N ALA A 43 -8.04 -18.41 17.64
CA ALA A 43 -7.16 -17.38 17.12
C ALA A 43 -7.51 -16.96 15.67
N GLN A 44 -8.30 -17.75 14.95
CA GLN A 44 -8.78 -17.43 13.60
C GLN A 44 -10.25 -17.00 13.55
N LYS A 45 -10.87 -16.71 14.71
CA LYS A 45 -12.25 -16.20 14.76
C LYS A 45 -12.48 -14.99 13.85
N TRP A 46 -11.49 -14.09 13.74
CA TRP A 46 -11.56 -12.93 12.86
C TRP A 46 -11.79 -13.30 11.39
N LEU A 47 -11.20 -14.41 10.93
CA LEU A 47 -11.34 -14.91 9.56
C LEU A 47 -12.69 -15.57 9.34
N ASP A 48 -13.19 -16.35 10.31
CA ASP A 48 -14.55 -16.92 10.26
C ASP A 48 -15.60 -15.82 10.11
N ASP A 49 -15.52 -14.80 10.98
CA ASP A 49 -16.44 -13.67 10.98
C ASP A 49 -16.36 -12.88 9.66
N TRP A 50 -15.15 -12.66 9.13
CA TRP A 50 -14.94 -11.99 7.84
C TRP A 50 -15.55 -12.75 6.67
N LEU A 51 -15.26 -14.05 6.56
CA LEU A 51 -15.80 -14.89 5.49
C LEU A 51 -17.33 -14.96 5.56
N ARG A 52 -17.89 -14.97 6.78
CA ARG A 52 -19.33 -14.92 7.01
C ARG A 52 -19.93 -13.59 6.55
N GLU A 53 -19.26 -12.46 6.79
CA GLU A 53 -19.68 -11.14 6.34
C GLU A 53 -19.71 -11.05 4.81
N ILE A 54 -18.60 -11.40 4.13
CA ILE A 54 -18.53 -11.46 2.66
C ILE A 54 -19.67 -12.33 2.10
N PHE A 55 -19.90 -13.49 2.70
CA PHE A 55 -20.95 -14.40 2.26
C PHE A 55 -22.35 -13.81 2.41
N ARG A 56 -22.61 -13.09 3.51
CA ARG A 56 -23.88 -12.39 3.73
C ARG A 56 -24.08 -11.24 2.75
N GLU A 57 -23.05 -10.44 2.48
CA GLU A 57 -23.11 -9.36 1.49
C GLU A 57 -23.47 -9.90 0.11
N TRP A 58 -22.76 -10.94 -0.34
CA TRP A 58 -23.05 -11.61 -1.60
C TRP A 58 -24.49 -12.14 -1.67
N LYS A 59 -24.99 -12.80 -0.61
CA LYS A 59 -26.40 -13.25 -0.55
C LYS A 59 -27.38 -12.07 -0.63
N LYS A 60 -27.06 -10.94 0.03
CA LYS A 60 -27.90 -9.73 0.02
C LYS A 60 -27.98 -9.11 -1.37
N GLU A 61 -26.85 -9.08 -2.09
CA GLU A 61 -26.80 -8.65 -3.50
C GLU A 61 -27.64 -9.55 -4.40
N GLN A 62 -27.57 -10.88 -4.23
CA GLN A 62 -28.42 -11.82 -4.98
C GLN A 62 -29.91 -11.57 -4.77
N ARG A 63 -30.30 -11.11 -3.57
CA ARG A 63 -31.68 -10.73 -3.25
C ARG A 63 -32.00 -9.27 -3.55
N ARG A 64 -31.15 -8.58 -4.32
CA ARG A 64 -31.32 -7.16 -4.71
C ARG A 64 -31.53 -6.25 -3.50
N GLY A 65 -30.80 -6.50 -2.42
CA GLY A 65 -30.85 -5.71 -1.19
C GLY A 65 -31.97 -6.06 -0.22
N LYS A 66 -32.85 -7.02 -0.52
CA LYS A 66 -33.90 -7.48 0.40
C LYS A 66 -33.29 -8.13 1.65
N GLU A 67 -34.03 -8.11 2.75
CA GLU A 67 -33.62 -8.74 4.00
C GLU A 67 -33.35 -10.24 3.83
N LEU A 68 -32.26 -10.67 4.45
CA LEU A 68 -31.84 -12.06 4.49
C LEU A 68 -32.67 -12.83 5.51
N ARG A 69 -33.08 -14.04 5.17
CA ARG A 69 -33.88 -14.92 6.01
C ARG A 69 -33.06 -16.15 6.42
N PRO A 70 -33.42 -16.86 7.50
CA PRO A 70 -32.70 -18.06 7.93
C PRO A 70 -32.58 -19.12 6.82
N GLU A 71 -33.61 -19.29 6.00
CA GLU A 71 -33.60 -20.21 4.86
C GLU A 71 -32.58 -19.86 3.76
N ASP A 72 -32.05 -18.62 3.74
CA ASP A 72 -30.99 -18.23 2.81
C ASP A 72 -29.62 -18.83 3.20
N PHE A 73 -29.51 -19.39 4.42
CA PHE A 73 -28.32 -20.00 5.02
C PHE A 73 -28.58 -21.46 5.48
N PRO A 74 -28.84 -22.40 4.56
CA PRO A 74 -29.17 -23.78 4.90
C PRO A 74 -28.00 -24.55 5.53
N TYR A 75 -26.76 -24.10 5.35
CA TYR A 75 -25.56 -24.75 5.87
C TYR A 75 -24.76 -23.81 6.77
N GLN A 76 -24.51 -24.23 8.01
CA GLN A 76 -23.85 -23.41 9.04
C GLN A 76 -22.42 -22.94 8.66
N PHE A 77 -21.69 -23.76 7.91
CA PHE A 77 -20.27 -23.55 7.58
C PHE A 77 -20.03 -23.35 6.08
N GLU A 78 -21.05 -22.92 5.32
CA GLU A 78 -20.93 -22.74 3.86
C GLU A 78 -19.80 -21.77 3.48
N HIS A 79 -19.65 -20.67 4.21
CA HIS A 79 -18.62 -19.66 3.99
C HIS A 79 -17.20 -20.24 4.17
N LEU A 80 -16.99 -21.10 5.18
CA LEU A 80 -15.73 -21.81 5.38
C LEU A 80 -15.48 -22.84 4.28
N ALA A 81 -16.51 -23.61 3.90
CA ALA A 81 -16.39 -24.59 2.81
C ALA A 81 -16.03 -23.92 1.48
N ARG A 82 -16.64 -22.76 1.19
CA ARG A 82 -16.31 -21.93 0.02
C ARG A 82 -14.87 -21.42 0.06
N TYR A 83 -14.41 -20.92 1.21
CA TYR A 83 -13.02 -20.49 1.38
C TYR A 83 -12.02 -21.63 1.15
N ILE A 84 -12.25 -22.79 1.76
CA ILE A 84 -11.41 -23.98 1.56
C ILE A 84 -11.37 -24.38 0.09
N THR A 85 -12.53 -24.42 -0.57
CA THR A 85 -12.65 -24.74 -2.00
C THR A 85 -11.90 -23.72 -2.85
N PHE A 86 -11.99 -22.43 -2.52
CA PHE A 86 -11.28 -21.36 -3.20
C PHE A 86 -9.75 -21.49 -3.04
N VAL A 87 -9.26 -21.77 -1.84
CA VAL A 87 -7.83 -22.03 -1.60
C VAL A 87 -7.34 -23.23 -2.41
N GLN A 88 -8.13 -24.32 -2.47
CA GLN A 88 -7.80 -25.49 -3.29
C GLN A 88 -7.80 -25.19 -4.79
N PHE A 89 -8.79 -24.42 -5.24
CA PHE A 89 -8.88 -23.95 -6.63
C PHE A 89 -7.67 -23.08 -7.00
N LEU A 90 -7.23 -22.17 -6.13
CA LEU A 90 -6.02 -21.38 -6.38
C LEU A 90 -4.80 -22.29 -6.52
N ALA A 91 -4.65 -23.29 -5.66
CA ALA A 91 -3.53 -24.23 -5.76
C ALA A 91 -3.51 -25.00 -7.10
N SER A 92 -4.67 -25.36 -7.64
CA SER A 92 -4.75 -26.05 -8.94
C SER A 92 -4.61 -25.10 -10.14
N ALA A 93 -5.06 -23.85 -10.02
CA ALA A 93 -5.08 -22.89 -11.12
C ALA A 93 -3.73 -22.21 -11.38
N ILE A 94 -2.98 -21.86 -10.32
CA ILE A 94 -1.79 -20.97 -10.46
C ILE A 94 -0.45 -21.61 -10.12
N SER A 95 -0.41 -22.92 -9.78
CA SER A 95 0.81 -23.64 -9.38
C SER A 95 1.73 -22.84 -8.44
N PRO A 96 1.30 -22.54 -7.20
CA PRO A 96 2.00 -21.63 -6.31
C PRO A 96 3.46 -22.03 -6.07
N VAL A 97 4.36 -21.05 -6.17
CA VAL A 97 5.80 -21.26 -5.94
C VAL A 97 6.15 -21.19 -4.46
N ARG A 98 7.27 -21.80 -4.10
CA ARG A 98 7.91 -21.57 -2.81
C ARG A 98 8.46 -20.14 -2.77
N VAL A 99 8.25 -19.46 -1.64
CA VAL A 99 8.80 -18.13 -1.35
C VAL A 99 9.83 -18.30 -0.25
N THR A 100 11.06 -17.87 -0.50
CA THR A 100 12.12 -17.87 0.50
C THR A 100 12.44 -16.44 0.87
N LEU A 101 12.44 -16.14 2.17
CA LEU A 101 12.89 -14.84 2.65
C LEU A 101 14.41 -14.78 2.60
N ILE A 102 14.93 -13.59 2.31
CA ILE A 102 16.37 -13.35 2.27
C ILE A 102 16.72 -12.52 3.50
N ASP A 103 17.84 -12.83 4.14
CA ASP A 103 18.31 -12.06 5.29
C ASP A 103 18.65 -10.62 4.88
N THR A 104 17.77 -9.70 5.26
CA THR A 104 17.92 -8.27 5.08
C THR A 104 18.07 -7.53 6.41
N VAL A 105 18.10 -8.26 7.54
CA VAL A 105 17.98 -7.71 8.89
C VAL A 105 19.31 -7.81 9.64
N SER A 106 20.08 -8.88 9.43
CA SER A 106 21.37 -9.05 10.10
C SER A 106 22.46 -8.14 9.51
N ASP A 107 23.38 -7.70 10.36
CA ASP A 107 24.55 -6.93 9.93
C ASP A 107 25.49 -7.77 9.05
N ASN A 108 25.73 -9.02 9.43
CA ASN A 108 26.56 -9.99 8.69
C ASN A 108 25.74 -10.83 7.71
N ARG A 109 24.99 -10.17 6.82
CA ARG A 109 24.19 -10.85 5.79
C ARG A 109 25.04 -11.48 4.70
N ASN A 110 24.66 -12.67 4.25
CA ASN A 110 25.30 -13.39 3.14
C ASN A 110 24.98 -12.79 1.76
N VAL A 111 23.92 -11.99 1.65
CA VAL A 111 23.44 -11.42 0.39
C VAL A 111 23.46 -9.91 0.48
N HIS A 112 24.32 -9.28 -0.32
CA HIS A 112 24.36 -7.83 -0.42
C HIS A 112 23.23 -7.29 -1.32
N PRO A 113 22.53 -6.22 -0.92
CA PRO A 113 21.52 -5.60 -1.76
C PRO A 113 22.13 -5.04 -3.05
N VAL A 114 21.35 -5.13 -4.14
CA VAL A 114 21.63 -4.39 -5.38
C VAL A 114 21.12 -2.98 -5.20
N ASP A 115 22.01 -2.00 -5.39
CA ASP A 115 21.64 -0.58 -5.30
C ASP A 115 20.87 -0.15 -6.54
N VAL A 116 19.81 0.62 -6.31
CA VAL A 116 18.93 1.13 -7.34
C VAL A 116 18.86 2.64 -7.23
N ASP A 117 19.10 3.31 -8.34
CA ASP A 117 18.90 4.75 -8.48
C ASP A 117 17.58 5.00 -9.20
N LEU A 118 16.70 5.80 -8.59
CA LEU A 118 15.47 6.24 -9.22
C LEU A 118 15.71 7.57 -9.91
N VAL A 119 15.67 7.58 -11.24
CA VAL A 119 15.70 8.81 -12.05
C VAL A 119 14.26 9.19 -12.38
N LEU A 120 13.87 10.41 -12.06
CA LEU A 120 12.53 10.95 -12.31
C LEU A 120 12.62 12.19 -13.18
N ASP A 121 11.84 12.21 -14.25
CA ASP A 121 11.55 13.44 -14.99
C ASP A 121 10.10 13.84 -14.75
N ILE A 122 9.91 14.89 -13.95
CA ILE A 122 8.58 15.35 -13.54
C ILE A 122 8.17 16.53 -14.40
N GLY A 123 7.36 16.28 -15.41
CA GLY A 123 6.76 17.30 -16.25
C GLY A 123 5.43 17.83 -15.70
N ASN A 124 4.96 18.92 -16.30
CA ASN A 124 3.64 19.46 -15.97
C ASN A 124 2.52 18.50 -16.44
N SER A 125 2.61 18.01 -17.68
CA SER A 125 1.56 17.16 -18.27
C SER A 125 1.88 15.68 -18.14
N ARG A 126 3.13 15.29 -18.36
CA ARG A 126 3.59 13.90 -18.33
C ARG A 126 4.85 13.82 -17.48
N SER A 127 4.98 12.73 -16.74
CA SER A 127 6.15 12.37 -15.95
C SER A 127 6.58 10.96 -16.30
N CYS A 128 7.85 10.65 -16.11
CA CYS A 128 8.36 9.29 -16.28
C CYS A 128 9.45 8.99 -15.24
N GLY A 129 9.78 7.71 -15.11
CA GLY A 129 10.85 7.27 -14.22
C GLY A 129 11.66 6.13 -14.79
N LEU A 130 12.91 6.03 -14.38
CA LEU A 130 13.82 4.92 -14.67
C LEU A 130 14.45 4.45 -13.36
N LEU A 131 14.56 3.14 -13.19
CA LEU A 131 15.29 2.47 -12.12
C LEU A 131 16.59 1.93 -12.70
N ILE A 132 17.74 2.43 -12.25
CA ILE A 132 19.07 2.00 -12.72
C ILE A 132 19.71 1.12 -11.64
N GLN A 133 19.94 -0.15 -11.95
CA GLN A 133 20.60 -1.08 -11.03
C GLN A 133 22.11 -1.01 -11.15
N SER A 134 22.81 -0.95 -10.02
CA SER A 134 24.28 -1.01 -9.95
C SER A 134 24.73 -2.34 -9.35
N PHE A 135 25.57 -3.08 -10.07
CA PHE A 135 26.09 -4.37 -9.61
C PHE A 135 27.56 -4.24 -9.15
N PRO A 136 28.02 -5.05 -8.17
CA PRO A 136 29.38 -4.95 -7.64
C PRO A 136 30.49 -5.11 -8.67
N ASP A 137 30.26 -5.93 -9.71
CA ASP A 137 31.25 -6.20 -10.77
C ASP A 137 31.28 -5.11 -11.85
N ASP A 138 30.35 -4.15 -11.83
CA ASP A 138 30.26 -3.12 -12.85
C ASP A 138 31.21 -1.96 -12.49
N VAL A 139 32.21 -1.72 -13.34
CA VAL A 139 33.18 -0.63 -13.16
C VAL A 139 32.52 0.75 -13.30
N ASN A 140 31.48 0.85 -14.15
CA ASN A 140 30.72 2.06 -14.42
C ASN A 140 29.22 1.77 -14.37
N VAL A 141 28.41 2.82 -14.22
CA VAL A 141 26.96 2.72 -14.36
C VAL A 141 26.64 2.26 -15.78
N ASP A 142 26.06 1.07 -15.91
CA ASP A 142 25.60 0.53 -17.19
C ASP A 142 24.11 0.81 -17.39
N LEU A 143 23.79 1.64 -18.39
CA LEU A 143 22.40 1.99 -18.73
C LEU A 143 21.59 0.80 -19.25
N ASN A 144 22.24 -0.29 -19.67
CA ASN A 144 21.53 -1.54 -20.00
C ASN A 144 20.88 -2.19 -18.77
N ASN A 145 21.31 -1.83 -17.56
CA ASN A 145 20.68 -2.24 -16.31
C ASN A 145 19.50 -1.34 -15.90
N SER A 146 19.04 -0.45 -16.79
CA SER A 146 17.87 0.39 -16.55
C SER A 146 16.56 -0.35 -16.77
N VAL A 147 15.55 0.03 -15.99
CA VAL A 147 14.18 -0.48 -16.08
C VAL A 147 13.25 0.72 -16.02
N VAL A 148 12.25 0.78 -16.91
CA VAL A 148 11.23 1.83 -16.87
C VAL A 148 10.40 1.68 -15.60
N LEU A 149 10.13 2.77 -14.89
CA LEU A 149 9.22 2.77 -13.76
C LEU A 149 7.81 2.41 -14.24
N GLU A 150 7.27 1.34 -13.69
CA GLU A 150 5.91 0.89 -13.98
C GLU A 150 4.98 1.23 -12.82
N LEU A 151 3.81 1.78 -13.12
CA LEU A 151 2.78 2.05 -12.13
C LEU A 151 1.75 0.91 -12.14
N ARG A 152 1.49 0.31 -10.99
CA ARG A 152 0.39 -0.66 -10.84
C ARG A 152 -0.85 0.06 -10.31
N ASP A 153 -1.99 -0.13 -10.98
CA ASP A 153 -3.28 0.36 -10.50
C ASP A 153 -3.65 -0.41 -9.22
N LEU A 154 -3.70 0.27 -8.07
CA LEU A 154 -3.99 -0.42 -6.81
C LEU A 154 -5.46 -0.81 -6.68
N SER A 155 -6.34 -0.12 -7.42
CA SER A 155 -7.76 -0.47 -7.51
C SER A 155 -8.02 -1.63 -8.46
N LYS A 156 -7.12 -1.85 -9.45
CA LYS A 156 -7.18 -2.92 -10.47
C LYS A 156 -5.79 -3.55 -10.67
N PRO A 157 -5.32 -4.41 -9.74
CA PRO A 157 -3.93 -4.85 -9.68
C PRO A 157 -3.44 -5.63 -10.91
N GLU A 158 -4.33 -6.12 -11.76
CA GLU A 158 -4.04 -6.70 -13.07
C GLU A 158 -3.53 -5.68 -14.10
N LEU A 159 -3.77 -4.38 -13.89
CA LEU A 159 -3.35 -3.30 -14.77
C LEU A 159 -1.99 -2.72 -14.34
N VAL A 160 -1.07 -2.63 -15.29
CA VAL A 160 0.27 -2.07 -15.12
C VAL A 160 0.57 -1.13 -16.28
N TYR A 161 1.02 0.08 -15.96
CA TYR A 161 1.29 1.15 -16.93
C TYR A 161 2.80 1.41 -17.01
N ARG A 162 3.35 1.29 -18.22
CA ARG A 162 4.79 1.50 -18.52
C ARG A 162 5.09 2.82 -19.22
N GLU A 163 4.07 3.41 -19.85
CA GLU A 163 4.19 4.66 -20.58
C GLU A 163 4.41 5.86 -19.63
N PRO A 164 4.98 6.98 -20.12
CA PRO A 164 4.95 8.24 -19.39
C PRO A 164 3.54 8.57 -18.89
N PHE A 165 3.41 8.79 -17.59
CA PHE A 165 2.13 8.92 -16.91
C PHE A 165 1.76 10.38 -16.70
N GLU A 166 0.47 10.65 -16.60
CA GLU A 166 -0.04 11.99 -16.35
C GLU A 166 0.27 12.44 -14.93
N SER A 167 0.66 13.71 -14.76
CA SER A 167 0.87 14.30 -13.42
C SER A 167 -0.45 14.64 -12.71
N GLN A 168 -1.47 13.80 -12.88
CA GLN A 168 -2.77 13.88 -12.18
C GLN A 168 -2.65 13.18 -10.84
N CYS A 169 -3.21 13.78 -9.79
CA CYS A 169 -3.26 13.21 -8.45
C CYS A 169 -4.69 13.22 -7.92
N GLU A 170 -5.15 12.10 -7.36
CA GLU A 170 -6.46 11.97 -6.71
C GLU A 170 -6.30 11.35 -5.32
N LEU A 171 -6.90 11.98 -4.30
CA LEU A 171 -6.93 11.53 -2.91
C LEU A 171 -7.82 10.30 -2.79
N VAL A 172 -7.19 9.15 -2.92
CA VAL A 172 -7.83 7.85 -2.76
C VAL A 172 -6.85 6.96 -1.99
N ALA A 173 -7.29 6.54 -0.80
CA ALA A 173 -6.56 5.59 0.01
C ALA A 173 -6.59 4.21 -0.69
N ALA A 174 -5.47 3.50 -0.69
CA ALA A 174 -5.45 2.13 -1.20
C ALA A 174 -6.21 1.21 -0.24
N GLU A 175 -7.08 0.36 -0.78
CA GLU A 175 -7.89 -0.58 -0.01
C GLU A 175 -7.49 -2.02 -0.34
N PHE A 176 -6.82 -2.68 0.60
CA PHE A 176 -6.45 -4.10 0.47
C PHE A 176 -7.25 -5.03 1.39
N GLY A 177 -8.21 -4.47 2.13
CA GLY A 177 -9.01 -5.17 3.12
C GLY A 177 -9.48 -4.23 4.23
N ALA A 178 -10.47 -4.65 5.00
CA ALA A 178 -11.03 -3.82 6.07
C ALA A 178 -10.03 -3.64 7.23
N GLU A 179 -9.94 -2.41 7.75
CA GLU A 179 -8.97 -2.05 8.79
C GLU A 179 -9.23 -2.75 10.12
N ASP A 180 -10.51 -2.93 10.48
CA ASP A 180 -10.94 -3.61 11.70
C ASP A 180 -10.51 -5.09 11.67
N LEU A 181 -10.57 -5.76 10.52
CA LEU A 181 -10.08 -7.12 10.33
C LEU A 181 -8.57 -7.22 10.53
N GLY A 182 -7.82 -6.22 10.03
CA GLY A 182 -6.39 -6.09 10.31
C GLY A 182 -6.12 -6.09 11.81
N ARG A 183 -6.83 -5.25 12.57
CA ARG A 183 -6.72 -5.18 14.05
C ARG A 183 -7.12 -6.49 14.73
N ARG A 184 -8.25 -7.10 14.33
CA ARG A 184 -8.74 -8.37 14.90
C ARG A 184 -7.82 -9.54 14.62
N SER A 185 -7.05 -9.50 13.52
CA SER A 185 -6.01 -10.47 13.22
C SER A 185 -4.70 -10.26 14.02
N GLY A 186 -4.64 -9.27 14.91
CA GLY A 186 -3.41 -8.91 15.64
C GLY A 186 -2.37 -8.21 14.78
N ARG A 187 -2.67 -7.88 13.52
CA ARG A 187 -1.79 -7.21 12.57
C ARG A 187 -2.36 -5.83 12.26
N PRO A 188 -2.20 -4.86 13.16
CA PRO A 188 -2.82 -3.56 12.99
C PRO A 188 -2.37 -2.88 11.70
N ARG A 189 -1.27 -3.26 11.04
CA ARG A 189 -0.75 -2.73 9.76
C ARG A 189 -0.90 -3.67 8.53
N ALA A 190 -1.74 -4.71 8.59
CA ALA A 190 -1.82 -5.74 7.53
C ALA A 190 -2.11 -5.24 6.10
N PHE A 191 -2.83 -4.13 5.95
CA PHE A 191 -3.36 -3.62 4.67
C PHE A 191 -2.98 -2.16 4.43
N PHE A 192 -1.80 -1.73 4.90
CA PHE A 192 -1.39 -0.33 4.86
C PHE A 192 -0.53 -0.02 3.62
N TRP A 193 -1.01 0.90 2.78
CA TRP A 193 -0.21 1.55 1.74
C TRP A 193 0.21 2.96 2.21
N PRO A 194 1.50 3.32 2.16
CA PRO A 194 2.01 4.55 2.74
C PRO A 194 1.82 5.77 1.81
N SER A 195 0.63 5.97 1.24
CA SER A 195 0.34 7.11 0.37
C SER A 195 -1.12 7.51 0.39
N LEU A 196 -1.35 8.82 0.33
CA LEU A 196 -2.67 9.46 0.42
C LEU A 196 -3.40 9.47 -0.93
N LEU A 197 -2.67 9.36 -2.03
CA LEU A 197 -3.20 9.62 -3.35
C LEU A 197 -2.74 8.60 -4.37
N ARG A 198 -3.52 8.48 -5.45
CA ARG A 198 -3.16 7.74 -6.66
C ARG A 198 -2.64 8.75 -7.70
N ILE A 199 -1.83 8.27 -8.64
CA ILE A 199 -1.24 9.07 -9.72
C ILE A 199 -1.49 8.45 -11.09
N GLY A 200 -1.27 9.23 -12.15
CA GLY A 200 -1.25 8.70 -13.52
C GLY A 200 -2.60 8.14 -13.98
N PRO A 201 -2.61 7.06 -14.80
CA PRO A 201 -3.83 6.52 -15.37
C PRO A 201 -4.87 6.07 -14.34
N GLU A 202 -4.44 5.57 -13.17
CA GLU A 202 -5.35 5.23 -12.07
C GLU A 202 -6.08 6.49 -11.58
N ALA A 203 -5.34 7.58 -11.30
CA ALA A 203 -5.92 8.84 -10.87
C ALA A 203 -6.85 9.44 -11.92
N SER A 204 -6.45 9.45 -13.19
CA SER A 204 -7.26 9.97 -14.29
C SER A 204 -8.57 9.19 -14.44
N ARG A 205 -8.53 7.86 -14.40
CA ARG A 205 -9.73 7.02 -14.41
C ARG A 205 -10.63 7.33 -13.22
N LEU A 206 -10.06 7.40 -12.01
CA LEU A 206 -10.82 7.66 -10.79
C LEU A 206 -11.46 9.05 -10.81
N ARG A 207 -10.79 10.06 -11.39
CA ARG A 207 -11.35 11.39 -11.57
C ARG A 207 -12.55 11.39 -12.52
N SER A 208 -12.43 10.72 -13.68
CA SER A 208 -13.52 10.62 -14.65
C SER A 208 -14.76 9.90 -14.11
N GLU A 209 -14.58 8.89 -13.26
CA GLU A 209 -15.69 8.22 -12.57
C GLU A 209 -16.39 9.11 -11.53
N SER A 210 -15.78 10.22 -11.12
CA SER A 210 -16.29 11.18 -10.13
C SER A 210 -16.89 12.44 -10.75
N GLU A 211 -17.07 12.48 -12.07
CA GLU A 211 -17.76 13.58 -12.76
C GLU A 211 -19.17 13.77 -12.18
N GLY A 212 -19.42 14.94 -11.58
CA GLY A 212 -20.68 15.29 -10.90
C GLY A 212 -20.58 15.49 -9.38
N THR A 213 -19.44 15.15 -8.76
CA THR A 213 -19.16 15.50 -7.36
C THR A 213 -18.21 16.70 -7.28
N GLU A 214 -18.68 17.85 -6.80
CA GLU A 214 -17.90 19.11 -6.67
C GLU A 214 -16.81 19.11 -5.58
N ALA A 215 -16.39 17.93 -5.11
CA ALA A 215 -15.40 17.84 -4.04
C ALA A 215 -13.98 18.10 -4.57
N ALA A 216 -13.18 18.86 -3.81
CA ALA A 216 -11.75 19.00 -4.06
C ALA A 216 -11.04 17.69 -3.68
N THR A 217 -11.05 16.72 -4.60
CA THR A 217 -10.47 15.38 -4.38
C THR A 217 -9.06 15.25 -4.92
N GLY A 218 -8.56 16.20 -5.70
CA GLY A 218 -7.32 16.02 -6.42
C GLY A 218 -6.75 17.30 -7.01
N LEU A 219 -5.56 17.17 -7.59
CA LEU A 219 -4.82 18.27 -8.22
C LEU A 219 -4.14 17.78 -9.49
N SER A 220 -4.32 18.52 -10.57
CA SER A 220 -3.55 18.29 -11.80
C SER A 220 -2.24 19.06 -11.76
N SER A 221 -1.14 18.44 -12.16
CA SER A 221 0.19 19.05 -12.28
C SER A 221 0.69 19.72 -10.99
N PRO A 222 0.89 18.99 -9.86
CA PRO A 222 1.37 19.58 -8.60
C PRO A 222 2.63 20.45 -8.74
N LYS A 223 3.52 20.14 -9.69
CA LYS A 223 4.69 20.95 -10.06
C LYS A 223 4.37 22.43 -10.35
N ARG A 224 3.19 22.75 -10.90
CA ARG A 224 2.77 24.14 -11.17
C ARG A 224 2.50 24.95 -9.90
N TYR A 225 2.33 24.28 -8.77
CA TYR A 225 1.91 24.86 -7.50
C TYR A 225 2.98 24.82 -6.43
N LEU A 226 4.24 24.56 -6.79
CA LEU A 226 5.37 24.59 -5.85
C LEU A 226 5.50 25.94 -5.11
N TRP A 227 5.03 27.03 -5.72
CA TRP A 227 5.00 28.36 -5.11
C TRP A 227 3.82 28.57 -4.14
N SER A 228 2.81 27.69 -4.15
CA SER A 228 1.57 27.83 -3.37
C SER A 228 1.68 27.09 -2.05
N SER A 229 2.39 27.69 -1.09
CA SER A 229 2.69 27.13 0.24
C SER A 229 1.62 27.37 1.31
N ASP A 230 0.66 28.26 1.06
CA ASP A 230 -0.40 28.53 2.05
C ASP A 230 -1.46 27.42 2.07
N PRO A 231 -2.04 27.11 3.26
CA PRO A 231 -3.18 26.21 3.37
C PRO A 231 -4.35 26.66 2.48
N VAL A 232 -5.09 25.70 1.94
CA VAL A 232 -6.31 25.98 1.18
C VAL A 232 -7.47 26.33 2.11
N LEU A 233 -8.40 27.17 1.64
CA LEU A 233 -9.60 27.53 2.42
C LEU A 233 -10.63 26.39 2.47
N GLN A 234 -10.77 25.66 1.37
CA GLN A 234 -11.67 24.52 1.26
C GLN A 234 -10.89 23.23 1.53
N GLU A 235 -11.36 22.44 2.50
CA GLU A 235 -10.76 21.14 2.82
C GLU A 235 -10.73 20.23 1.60
N TRP A 236 -9.59 19.58 1.43
CA TRP A 236 -9.45 18.46 0.53
C TRP A 236 -10.27 17.28 1.06
N LYS A 237 -10.79 16.45 0.15
CA LYS A 237 -11.61 15.29 0.53
C LYS A 237 -11.09 14.03 -0.12
N PHE A 238 -11.01 12.96 0.65
CA PHE A 238 -10.82 11.64 0.07
C PHE A 238 -12.06 11.24 -0.74
N ARG A 239 -11.82 10.64 -1.91
CA ARG A 239 -12.86 9.91 -2.61
C ARG A 239 -13.31 8.76 -1.70
N LYS A 240 -14.63 8.61 -1.54
CA LYS A 240 -15.18 7.39 -0.93
C LYS A 240 -14.99 6.23 -1.90
N ALA A 241 -14.36 5.14 -1.44
CA ALA A 241 -14.41 3.91 -2.20
C ALA A 241 -15.86 3.45 -2.34
N SER A 242 -16.14 2.74 -3.43
CA SER A 242 -17.49 2.35 -3.83
C SER A 242 -18.19 1.36 -2.89
N GLN A 243 -17.57 0.94 -1.78
CA GLN A 243 -18.10 -0.07 -0.86
C GLN A 243 -17.94 0.38 0.61
N GLY A 244 -19.06 0.69 1.26
CA GLY A 244 -19.30 0.42 2.68
C GLY A 244 -18.48 1.15 3.76
N SER A 245 -17.47 1.96 3.45
CA SER A 245 -16.69 2.63 4.51
C SER A 245 -17.59 3.62 5.27
N SER A 246 -17.93 3.28 6.51
CA SER A 246 -18.53 4.19 7.50
C SER A 246 -17.74 5.50 7.49
N GLY A 247 -18.39 6.64 7.71
CA GLY A 247 -17.86 8.00 7.53
C GLY A 247 -16.67 8.44 8.40
N THR A 248 -15.76 7.52 8.73
CA THR A 248 -14.47 7.73 9.38
C THR A 248 -13.40 7.98 8.32
N GLU A 249 -12.47 8.90 8.57
CA GLU A 249 -11.37 9.19 7.63
C GLU A 249 -10.54 7.94 7.34
N PRO A 250 -9.93 7.78 6.16
CA PRO A 250 -9.00 6.69 5.90
C PRO A 250 -7.86 6.67 6.91
N ARG A 251 -7.34 5.47 7.21
CA ARG A 251 -6.26 5.34 8.18
C ARG A 251 -5.01 6.15 7.84
N ILE A 252 -4.66 6.19 6.55
CA ILE A 252 -3.48 6.93 6.08
C ILE A 252 -3.61 8.42 6.40
N GLU A 253 -4.80 9.00 6.27
CA GLU A 253 -5.11 10.37 6.68
C GLU A 253 -4.91 10.54 8.19
N ARG A 254 -5.57 9.73 9.03
CA ARG A 254 -5.41 9.85 10.49
C ARG A 254 -3.96 9.66 10.95
N SER A 255 -3.21 8.82 10.25
CA SER A 255 -1.81 8.54 10.58
C SER A 255 -0.90 9.72 10.23
N MET A 256 -1.19 10.45 9.16
CA MET A 256 -0.31 11.52 8.67
C MET A 256 -0.34 12.77 9.55
N TYR A 257 -1.47 13.08 10.20
CA TYR A 257 -1.62 14.29 11.03
C TYR A 257 -0.54 14.42 12.10
N ARG A 258 0.04 13.29 12.52
CA ARG A 258 1.12 13.20 13.50
C ARG A 258 2.47 13.72 13.00
N PHE A 259 2.64 13.84 11.68
CA PHE A 259 3.92 14.09 11.03
C PHE A 259 3.97 15.42 10.28
N VAL A 260 2.82 16.07 10.07
CA VAL A 260 2.73 17.31 9.28
C VAL A 260 1.96 18.40 10.00
N ASN A 261 2.27 19.67 9.68
CA ASN A 261 1.49 20.83 10.11
C ASN A 261 0.32 21.13 9.15
N ASP A 262 -0.50 22.15 9.45
CA ASP A 262 -1.68 22.50 8.64
C ASP A 262 -1.35 22.94 7.19
N ARG A 263 -0.09 23.27 6.87
CA ARG A 263 0.36 23.51 5.47
C ARG A 263 0.67 22.22 4.71
N GLY A 264 0.86 21.12 5.43
CA GLY A 264 1.37 19.85 4.90
C GLY A 264 2.89 19.75 4.95
N ASP A 265 3.58 20.63 5.69
CA ASP A 265 5.04 20.56 5.87
C ASP A 265 5.37 19.50 6.92
N VAL A 266 6.45 18.74 6.69
CA VAL A 266 6.92 17.71 7.62
C VAL A 266 7.51 18.37 8.87
N LEU A 267 6.94 18.07 10.04
CA LEU A 267 7.31 18.72 11.31
C LEU A 267 8.80 18.52 11.65
N GLU A 268 9.31 17.31 11.48
CA GLU A 268 10.73 16.99 11.72
C GLU A 268 11.67 17.87 10.86
N GLN A 269 11.31 18.09 9.59
CA GLN A 269 12.07 18.94 8.69
C GLN A 269 12.00 20.42 9.12
N VAL A 270 10.82 20.91 9.51
CA VAL A 270 10.62 22.29 9.98
C VAL A 270 11.46 22.56 11.25
N GLU A 271 11.44 21.64 12.21
CA GLU A 271 12.27 21.72 13.42
C GLU A 271 13.77 21.69 13.11
N GLU A 272 14.18 20.82 12.19
CA GLU A 272 15.56 20.72 11.77
C GLU A 272 16.06 22.00 11.08
N ASP A 273 15.24 22.58 10.19
CA ASP A 273 15.57 23.81 9.48
C ASP A 273 15.62 25.02 10.41
N GLN A 274 14.71 25.10 11.38
CA GLN A 274 14.76 26.11 12.44
C GLN A 274 16.09 26.03 13.21
N ARG A 275 16.53 24.82 13.56
CA ARG A 275 17.78 24.59 14.30
C ARG A 275 19.03 24.86 13.45
N LYS A 276 19.07 24.37 12.21
CA LYS A 276 20.26 24.45 11.33
C LYS A 276 20.42 25.82 10.70
N PHE A 277 19.34 26.36 10.15
CA PHE A 277 19.36 27.59 9.34
C PHE A 277 18.85 28.81 10.10
N LYS A 278 18.39 28.66 11.36
CA LYS A 278 17.86 29.75 12.19
C LYS A 278 16.69 30.48 11.52
N VAL A 279 15.90 29.76 10.73
CA VAL A 279 14.70 30.29 10.07
C VAL A 279 13.67 30.65 11.13
N LYS A 280 12.99 31.79 10.95
CA LYS A 280 11.85 32.16 11.81
C LYS A 280 10.65 31.29 11.46
N VAL A 281 10.30 30.39 12.38
CA VAL A 281 9.12 29.53 12.29
C VAL A 281 8.07 30.03 13.29
N LYS A 282 6.80 30.07 12.88
CA LYS A 282 5.70 30.42 13.78
C LYS A 282 5.36 29.23 14.67
N ASP A 283 4.93 29.47 15.92
CA ASP A 283 4.52 28.39 16.83
C ASP A 283 3.39 27.52 16.24
N SER A 284 2.52 28.12 15.41
CA SER A 284 1.48 27.40 14.67
C SER A 284 2.03 26.37 13.69
N ASP A 285 3.21 26.61 13.12
CA ASP A 285 3.81 25.77 12.09
C ASP A 285 4.55 24.55 12.69
N LEU A 286 4.68 24.52 14.03
CA LEU A 286 5.21 23.41 14.83
C LEU A 286 4.10 22.51 15.40
N GLN A 287 2.83 22.87 15.20
CA GLN A 287 1.71 22.06 15.66
C GLN A 287 1.32 21.03 14.60
N THR A 288 0.88 19.86 15.07
CA THR A 288 0.27 18.85 14.19
C THR A 288 -0.97 19.39 13.53
N ALA A 289 -1.17 19.01 12.27
CA ALA A 289 -2.34 19.38 11.50
C ALA A 289 -3.64 18.95 12.18
N SER A 290 -4.62 19.84 12.12
CA SER A 290 -5.95 19.66 12.68
C SER A 290 -7.02 19.44 11.60
N ARG A 291 -6.73 19.85 10.36
CA ARG A 291 -7.65 19.80 9.22
C ARG A 291 -6.91 19.40 7.95
N PHE A 292 -7.62 18.78 7.02
CA PHE A 292 -7.09 18.40 5.71
C PHE A 292 -7.05 19.60 4.72
N CYS A 293 -6.51 20.74 5.16
CA CYS A 293 -6.42 22.00 4.41
C CYS A 293 -5.03 22.25 3.83
N PHE A 294 -4.26 21.19 3.54
CA PHE A 294 -2.87 21.34 3.12
C PHE A 294 -2.68 22.21 1.87
N SER A 295 -1.51 22.83 1.78
CA SER A 295 -1.14 23.68 0.65
C SER A 295 -1.14 22.90 -0.66
N ARG A 296 -1.35 23.58 -1.79
CA ARG A 296 -1.23 22.92 -3.11
C ARG A 296 0.18 22.40 -3.37
N SER A 297 1.20 23.04 -2.79
CA SER A 297 2.59 22.57 -2.90
C SER A 297 2.79 21.20 -2.25
N SER A 298 2.09 20.89 -1.15
CA SER A 298 2.19 19.59 -0.45
C SER A 298 1.79 18.40 -1.33
N PHE A 299 0.92 18.60 -2.33
CA PHE A 299 0.55 17.54 -3.29
C PHE A 299 1.74 17.07 -4.12
N PHE A 300 2.76 17.91 -4.32
CA PHE A 300 3.99 17.47 -4.97
C PHE A 300 4.71 16.43 -4.10
N THR A 301 4.81 16.67 -2.79
CA THR A 301 5.35 15.70 -1.83
C THR A 301 4.53 14.42 -1.82
N PHE A 302 3.20 14.51 -1.77
CA PHE A 302 2.33 13.33 -1.77
C PHE A 302 2.45 12.52 -3.08
N MET A 303 2.59 13.20 -4.23
CA MET A 303 2.89 12.56 -5.50
C MET A 303 4.22 11.82 -5.48
N LEU A 304 5.28 12.44 -4.94
CA LEU A 304 6.59 11.79 -4.80
C LEU A 304 6.53 10.57 -3.87
N VAL A 305 5.79 10.65 -2.75
CA VAL A 305 5.58 9.52 -1.84
C VAL A 305 4.91 8.34 -2.57
N GLU A 306 3.90 8.60 -3.42
CA GLU A 306 3.27 7.55 -4.23
C GLU A 306 4.24 6.96 -5.26
N ILE A 307 5.00 7.79 -5.98
CA ILE A 307 6.02 7.33 -6.94
C ILE A 307 7.05 6.44 -6.25
N ILE A 308 7.54 6.85 -5.08
CA ILE A 308 8.52 6.09 -4.29
C ILE A 308 7.91 4.77 -3.82
N ALA A 309 6.67 4.77 -3.33
CA ALA A 309 6.00 3.54 -2.90
C ALA A 309 5.84 2.53 -4.06
N GLN A 310 5.44 3.02 -5.25
CA GLN A 310 5.37 2.21 -6.47
C GLN A 310 6.75 1.69 -6.89
N ALA A 311 7.77 2.55 -6.90
CA ALA A 311 9.15 2.16 -7.23
C ALA A 311 9.71 1.09 -6.27
N MET A 312 9.50 1.27 -4.96
CA MET A 312 9.92 0.34 -3.92
C MET A 312 9.24 -1.04 -4.07
N SER A 313 7.94 -1.04 -4.37
CA SER A 313 7.17 -2.25 -4.66
C SER A 313 7.67 -2.94 -5.94
N MET A 314 7.86 -2.19 -7.02
CA MET A 314 8.31 -2.70 -8.31
C MET A 314 9.70 -3.32 -8.25
N MET A 315 10.70 -2.63 -7.67
CA MET A 315 12.09 -3.09 -7.69
C MET A 315 12.31 -4.39 -6.91
N ASN A 316 11.44 -4.69 -5.94
CA ASN A 316 11.47 -5.93 -5.17
C ASN A 316 10.39 -6.95 -5.57
N ASN A 317 9.60 -6.65 -6.60
CA ASN A 317 8.64 -7.60 -7.16
C ASN A 317 9.36 -8.86 -7.65
N PRO A 318 8.94 -10.08 -7.22
CA PRO A 318 9.58 -11.32 -7.64
C PRO A 318 9.59 -11.56 -9.15
N GLY A 319 8.53 -11.15 -9.86
CA GLY A 319 8.46 -11.20 -11.32
C GLY A 319 9.53 -10.32 -11.95
N THR A 320 9.59 -9.05 -11.54
CA THR A 320 10.61 -8.09 -12.02
C THR A 320 12.02 -8.58 -11.74
N ARG A 321 12.29 -9.13 -10.54
CA ARG A 321 13.63 -9.59 -10.15
C ARG A 321 14.09 -10.83 -10.91
N ARG A 322 13.18 -11.73 -11.29
CA ARG A 322 13.52 -12.98 -12.01
C ARG A 322 14.17 -12.72 -13.37
N GLU A 323 13.85 -11.58 -13.99
CA GLU A 323 14.38 -11.18 -15.29
C GLU A 323 15.72 -10.43 -15.19
N ARG A 324 16.30 -10.30 -13.99
CA ARG A 324 17.47 -9.46 -13.72
C ARG A 324 18.63 -10.25 -13.11
N ARG A 325 19.86 -9.72 -13.26
CA ARG A 325 21.07 -10.24 -12.59
C ARG A 325 20.87 -10.27 -11.08
N LEU A 326 21.54 -11.22 -10.40
CA LEU A 326 21.42 -11.42 -8.95
C LEU A 326 19.95 -11.44 -8.50
N LYS A 327 19.10 -12.23 -9.17
CA LYS A 327 17.66 -12.30 -8.92
C LYS A 327 17.29 -12.53 -7.44
N ASP A 328 18.16 -13.21 -6.70
CA ASP A 328 17.98 -13.54 -5.29
C ASP A 328 18.47 -12.43 -4.33
N ALA A 329 19.14 -11.38 -4.82
CA ALA A 329 19.51 -10.22 -4.02
C ALA A 329 18.35 -9.19 -3.89
N PRO A 330 18.10 -8.62 -2.69
CA PRO A 330 17.10 -7.56 -2.53
C PRO A 330 17.56 -6.29 -3.27
N ARG A 331 16.60 -5.46 -3.68
CA ARG A 331 16.89 -4.14 -4.26
C ARG A 331 16.73 -3.07 -3.20
N ARG A 332 17.71 -2.19 -3.10
CA ARG A 332 17.72 -1.06 -2.17
C ARG A 332 17.72 0.25 -2.96
N LEU A 333 16.73 1.09 -2.70
CA LEU A 333 16.72 2.45 -3.25
C LEU A 333 17.85 3.23 -2.57
N ARG A 334 18.82 3.68 -3.37
CA ARG A 334 20.01 4.38 -2.89
C ARG A 334 19.88 5.89 -3.01
N ARG A 335 19.43 6.36 -4.19
CA ARG A 335 19.27 7.79 -4.49
C ARG A 335 18.10 8.02 -5.42
N ILE A 336 17.56 9.22 -5.32
CA ILE A 336 16.56 9.76 -6.23
C ILE A 336 17.21 10.93 -6.96
N ILE A 337 17.25 10.86 -8.29
CA ILE A 337 17.74 11.92 -9.18
C ILE A 337 16.51 12.46 -9.88
N MET A 338 16.19 13.73 -9.67
CA MET A 338 14.94 14.30 -10.14
C MET A 338 15.19 15.56 -10.97
N THR A 339 14.56 15.64 -12.14
CA THR A 339 14.40 16.86 -12.92
C THR A 339 12.98 17.39 -12.75
N ILE A 340 12.89 18.68 -12.39
CA ILE A 340 11.64 19.41 -12.14
C ILE A 340 11.60 20.70 -12.93
#